data_AF-A0AAU6JP13-F1
#
_entry.id   AF-A0AAU6JP13-F1
#
_cell.length_a   1.000
_cell.length_b   1.000
_cell.length_c   1.000
_cell.angle_alpha   90.00
_cell.angle_beta   90.00
_cell.angle_gamma   90.00
#
_symmetry.space_group_name_H-M   'P 1'
#
loop_
_entity.id
_entity.type
_entity.pdbx_description
1 polymer ?
#
loop_
_entity_poly.entity_id
_entity_poly.type
_entity_poly.pdbx_seq_one_letter_code
_entity_poly.pdbx_strand_id
1 'polypeptide(L)'
;MFETIRWRCHVHANDRRAAERVVGRLAARLDRPVLIESYERYCKFPELAVLRLVSPLGCPTPEQALMAVLQSAWKVATPWSLGDQGSGVHHEFEGIAAANTGARFSVPGIEWMEFHVTDRPRVPD
;
A
#
# COMPACT_ATOMS: atom_id res chain seq x y z
N MET A 1 -10.50 15.87 -1.62
CA MET A 1 -9.11 16.02 -1.13
C MET A 1 -8.57 14.63 -0.90
N PHE A 2 -7.31 14.36 -1.24
CA PHE A 2 -6.72 13.03 -1.08
C PHE A 2 -6.03 12.95 0.28
N GLU A 3 -6.71 12.38 1.27
CA GLU A 3 -6.24 12.37 2.65
C GLU A 3 -5.20 11.28 2.90
N THR A 4 -5.37 10.12 2.30
CA THR A 4 -4.58 8.92 2.62
C THR A 4 -4.24 8.08 1.40
N ILE A 5 -3.11 7.38 1.46
CA ILE A 5 -2.85 6.20 0.64
C ILE A 5 -3.30 4.98 1.44
N ARG A 6 -4.18 4.18 0.86
CA ARG A 6 -4.49 2.85 1.40
C ARG A 6 -3.58 1.85 0.73
N TRP A 7 -3.04 0.94 1.53
CA TRP A 7 -2.17 -0.11 1.05
C TRP A 7 -2.75 -1.45 1.42
N ARG A 8 -2.53 -2.42 0.54
CA ARG A 8 -2.69 -3.83 0.87
C ARG A 8 -1.35 -4.50 0.63
N CYS A 9 -0.90 -5.33 1.55
CA CYS A 9 0.34 -6.08 1.34
C CYS A 9 0.24 -7.51 1.85
N HIS A 10 0.96 -8.39 1.19
CA HIS A 10 1.24 -9.74 1.66
C HIS A 10 2.66 -9.75 2.23
N VAL A 11 2.78 -10.19 3.47
CA VAL A 11 4.04 -10.15 4.20
C VAL A 11 4.37 -11.50 4.83
N HIS A 12 5.65 -11.86 4.83
CA HIS A 12 6.15 -13.01 5.57
C HIS A 12 6.13 -12.71 7.08
N ALA A 13 5.13 -13.22 7.77
CA ALA A 13 4.93 -13.01 9.19
C ALA A 13 4.09 -14.13 9.82
N ASN A 14 4.72 -14.89 10.72
CA ASN A 14 4.06 -15.98 11.43
C ASN A 14 3.13 -15.48 12.56
N ASP A 15 3.25 -14.22 12.98
CA ASP A 15 2.39 -13.62 14.00
C ASP A 15 2.24 -12.10 13.78
N ARG A 16 1.35 -11.47 14.55
CA ARG A 16 1.08 -10.03 14.45
C ARG A 16 2.31 -9.17 14.77
N ARG A 17 3.15 -9.56 15.74
CA ARG A 17 4.36 -8.81 16.11
C ARG A 17 5.38 -8.81 14.98
N ALA A 18 5.51 -9.94 14.28
CA ALA A 18 6.35 -10.06 13.09
C ALA A 18 5.84 -9.14 11.96
N ALA A 19 4.53 -9.10 11.74
CA ALA A 19 3.92 -8.18 10.77
C ALA A 19 4.15 -6.71 11.15
N GLU A 20 3.99 -6.33 12.42
CA GLU A 20 4.26 -4.98 12.91
C GLU A 20 5.71 -4.54 12.67
N ARG A 21 6.68 -5.47 12.76
CA ARG A 21 8.09 -5.18 12.38
C ARG A 21 8.24 -4.88 10.89
N VAL A 22 7.50 -5.55 10.01
CA VAL A 22 7.50 -5.25 8.56
C VAL A 22 6.91 -3.85 8.33
N VAL A 23 5.80 -3.53 8.99
CA VAL A 23 5.15 -2.21 8.90
C VAL A 23 6.05 -1.11 9.43
N GLY A 24 6.81 -1.33 10.51
CA GLY A 24 7.80 -0.39 11.00
C GLY A 24 8.90 -0.07 9.98
N ARG A 25 9.39 -1.09 9.25
CA ARG A 25 10.34 -0.88 8.15
C ARG A 25 9.71 -0.11 6.98
N LEU A 26 8.45 -0.41 6.65
CA LEU A 26 7.71 0.32 5.62
C LEU A 26 7.52 1.80 5.99
N ALA A 27 7.11 2.09 7.23
CA ALA A 27 6.96 3.45 7.74
C ALA A 27 8.28 4.22 7.68
N ALA A 28 9.39 3.61 8.13
CA ALA A 28 10.72 4.19 8.02
C ALA A 28 11.11 4.45 6.56
N ARG A 29 10.76 3.53 5.63
CA ARG A 29 11.06 3.69 4.20
C ARG A 29 10.28 4.82 3.56
N LEU A 30 9.03 5.01 3.96
CA LEU A 30 8.14 6.06 3.45
C LEU A 30 8.37 7.42 4.11
N ASP A 31 9.13 7.46 5.20
CA ASP A 31 9.36 8.64 6.05
C ASP A 31 8.04 9.25 6.56
N ARG A 32 7.10 8.37 6.95
CA ARG A 32 5.76 8.75 7.45
C ARG A 32 5.13 7.59 8.25
N PRO A 33 4.18 7.86 9.16
CA PRO A 33 3.47 6.81 9.85
C PRO A 33 2.66 5.94 8.89
N VAL A 34 2.61 4.64 9.19
CA VAL A 34 1.77 3.65 8.52
C VAL A 34 1.01 2.90 9.60
N LEU A 35 -0.31 2.95 9.55
CA LEU A 35 -1.19 2.30 10.52
C LEU A 35 -1.74 1.01 9.93
N ILE A 36 -1.89 -0.01 10.78
CA ILE A 36 -2.53 -1.27 10.40
C ILE A 36 -4.03 -1.14 10.65
N GLU A 37 -4.83 -1.18 9.59
CA GLU A 37 -6.29 -1.23 9.68
C GLU A 37 -6.77 -2.68 9.92
N SER A 38 -6.17 -3.65 9.24
CA SER A 38 -6.47 -5.07 9.47
C SER A 38 -5.24 -5.97 9.37
N TYR A 39 -5.30 -7.09 10.10
CA TYR A 39 -4.33 -8.18 10.08
C TYR A 39 -5.09 -9.49 9.91
N GLU A 40 -4.77 -10.23 8.85
CA GLU A 40 -5.36 -11.53 8.57
C GLU A 40 -4.25 -12.51 8.19
N ARG A 41 -4.36 -13.77 8.64
CA ARG A 41 -3.46 -14.83 8.14
C ARG A 41 -3.91 -15.27 6.76
N TYR A 42 -2.97 -15.45 5.84
CA TYR A 42 -3.32 -15.92 4.52
C TYR A 42 -3.66 -17.41 4.55
N CYS A 43 -4.86 -17.77 4.08
CA CYS A 43 -5.39 -19.13 4.24
C CYS A 43 -4.61 -20.19 3.45
N LYS A 44 -3.92 -19.80 2.37
CA LYS A 44 -3.18 -20.73 1.49
C LYS A 44 -1.73 -20.95 1.92
N PHE A 45 -1.11 -19.94 2.53
CA PHE A 45 0.30 -19.97 2.95
C PHE A 45 0.39 -19.44 4.40
N PRO A 46 0.50 -20.33 5.40
CA PRO A 46 0.49 -19.95 6.83
C PRO A 46 1.61 -19.00 7.25
N GLU A 47 2.69 -18.95 6.49
CA GLU A 47 3.83 -18.05 6.67
C GLU A 47 3.55 -16.61 6.22
N LEU A 48 2.41 -16.38 5.54
CA LEU A 48 1.99 -15.08 5.05
C LEU A 48 0.85 -14.48 5.87
N ALA A 49 0.91 -13.17 6.04
CA ALA A 49 -0.18 -12.36 6.53
C ALA A 49 -0.59 -11.34 5.45
N VAL A 50 -1.88 -11.07 5.37
CA VAL A 50 -2.48 -10.00 4.58
C VAL A 50 -2.73 -8.83 5.51
N LEU A 51 -2.17 -7.67 5.19
CA LEU A 51 -2.39 -6.43 5.93
C LEU A 51 -3.11 -5.41 5.07
N ARG A 52 -4.09 -4.74 5.66
CA ARG A 52 -4.59 -3.46 5.16
C ARG A 52 -3.97 -2.35 5.98
N LEU A 53 -3.36 -1.39 5.30
CA LEU A 53 -2.62 -0.30 5.92
C LEU A 53 -3.10 1.04 5.40
N VAL A 54 -2.88 2.08 6.17
CA VAL A 54 -3.14 3.46 5.76
C VAL A 54 -1.96 4.36 6.10
N SER A 55 -1.62 5.28 5.21
CA SER A 55 -0.62 6.32 5.45
C SER A 55 -1.14 7.68 4.98
N PRO A 56 -0.77 8.79 5.62
CA PRO A 56 -1.21 10.12 5.21
C PRO A 56 -0.67 10.50 3.82
N LEU A 57 -1.48 11.24 3.07
CA LEU A 57 -1.18 11.81 1.76
C LEU A 57 -1.34 13.34 1.77
N GLY A 58 -2.52 13.84 2.14
CA GLY A 58 -2.77 15.27 2.33
C GLY A 58 -2.65 16.13 1.07
N CYS A 59 -3.04 15.62 -0.10
CA CYS A 59 -2.90 16.33 -1.36
C CYS A 59 -4.22 16.99 -1.82
N PRO A 60 -4.22 18.29 -2.20
CA PRO A 60 -5.42 19.00 -2.64
C PRO A 60 -5.85 18.68 -4.07
N THR A 61 -4.92 18.34 -4.97
CA THR A 61 -5.23 18.06 -6.39
C THR A 61 -4.89 16.63 -6.79
N PRO A 62 -5.55 16.07 -7.82
CA PRO A 62 -5.28 14.72 -8.32
C PRO A 62 -3.84 14.52 -8.80
N GLU A 63 -3.25 15.50 -9.48
CA GLU A 63 -1.89 15.42 -10.02
C GLU A 63 -0.85 15.38 -8.89
N GLN A 64 -1.06 16.19 -7.85
CA GLN A 64 -0.20 16.17 -6.66
C GLN A 64 -0.33 14.85 -5.91
N ALA A 65 -1.56 14.33 -5.78
CA ALA A 65 -1.81 13.03 -5.16
C ALA A 65 -1.13 11.89 -5.93
N LEU A 66 -1.27 11.87 -7.26
CA LEU A 66 -0.64 10.88 -8.14
C LEU A 66 0.88 10.93 -8.02
N MET A 67 1.48 12.11 -8.11
CA MET A 67 2.93 12.25 -7.99
C MET A 67 3.43 11.80 -6.60
N ALA A 68 2.75 12.20 -5.53
CA ALA A 68 3.13 11.84 -4.17
C ALA A 68 2.98 10.33 -3.89
N VAL A 69 1.94 9.67 -4.42
CA VAL A 69 1.80 8.21 -4.30
C VAL A 69 2.86 7.49 -5.13
N LEU A 70 3.16 7.93 -6.35
CA LEU A 70 4.21 7.32 -7.17
C LEU A 70 5.59 7.45 -6.53
N GLN A 71 5.92 8.60 -5.94
CA GLN A 71 7.14 8.78 -5.15
C GLN A 71 7.21 7.83 -3.95
N SER A 72 6.07 7.63 -3.27
CA SER A 72 5.97 6.72 -2.13
C SER A 72 6.13 5.26 -2.58
N ALA A 73 5.43 4.87 -3.64
CA ALA A 73 5.49 3.54 -4.25
C ALA A 73 6.90 3.19 -4.74
N TRP A 74 7.57 4.13 -5.42
CA TRP A 74 8.95 3.97 -5.90
C TRP A 74 9.96 3.75 -4.77
N LYS A 75 9.73 4.36 -3.60
CA LYS A 75 10.56 4.07 -2.42
C LYS A 75 10.41 2.62 -2.02
N VAL A 76 9.22 2.03 -2.10
CA VAL A 76 8.94 0.68 -1.60
C VAL A 76 9.40 -0.40 -2.58
N ALA A 77 9.01 -0.31 -3.85
CA ALA A 77 9.30 -1.33 -4.84
C ALA A 77 9.43 -0.77 -6.27
N THR A 78 10.07 -1.53 -7.16
CA THR A 78 10.05 -1.28 -8.61
C THR A 78 10.14 -2.60 -9.41
N PRO A 79 9.46 -2.73 -10.57
CA PRO A 79 8.47 -1.80 -11.11
C PRO A 79 7.10 -1.91 -10.43
N TRP A 80 6.23 -0.93 -10.70
CA TRP A 80 4.79 -0.97 -10.40
C TRP A 80 4.00 -1.05 -11.70
N SER A 81 2.96 -1.88 -11.72
CA SER A 81 1.89 -1.82 -12.72
C SER A 81 0.85 -0.83 -12.24
N LEU A 82 0.52 0.17 -13.05
CA LEU A 82 -0.45 1.21 -12.71
C LEU A 82 -1.78 0.92 -13.40
N GLY A 83 -2.86 1.07 -12.66
CA GLY A 83 -4.23 1.03 -13.16
C GLY A 83 -4.89 2.39 -12.98
N ASP A 84 -5.74 2.75 -13.92
CA ASP A 84 -6.70 3.84 -13.79
C ASP A 84 -8.10 3.23 -13.77
N GLN A 85 -8.85 3.45 -12.69
CA GLN A 85 -10.27 3.12 -12.65
C GLN A 85 -11.05 4.34 -13.17
N GLY A 86 -10.87 4.65 -14.45
CA GLY A 86 -11.37 5.87 -15.07
C GLY A 86 -12.66 5.66 -15.88
N SER A 87 -13.81 6.03 -15.32
CA SER A 87 -14.92 6.67 -16.08
C SER A 87 -15.96 7.42 -15.21
N GLY A 88 -15.71 7.57 -13.90
CA GLY A 88 -16.61 8.28 -12.98
C GLY A 88 -16.27 9.76 -12.76
N VAL A 89 -17.08 10.43 -11.93
CA VAL A 89 -16.86 11.81 -11.45
C VAL A 89 -15.68 11.91 -10.46
N HIS A 90 -15.14 10.76 -10.03
CA HIS A 90 -14.13 10.65 -8.98
C HIS A 90 -12.77 10.25 -9.54
N HIS A 91 -11.71 10.75 -8.91
CA HIS A 91 -10.35 10.38 -9.23
C HIS A 91 -9.90 9.20 -8.36
N GLU A 92 -9.53 8.09 -9.01
CA GLU A 92 -9.03 6.88 -8.36
C GLU A 92 -7.73 6.41 -9.02
N PHE A 93 -6.72 6.15 -8.18
CA PHE A 93 -5.42 5.66 -8.64
C PHE A 93 -5.09 4.37 -7.93
N GLU A 94 -4.72 3.35 -8.69
CA GLU A 94 -4.24 2.08 -8.14
C GLU A 94 -2.91 1.68 -8.75
N GLY A 95 -2.16 0.89 -7.99
CA GLY A 95 -0.94 0.31 -8.50
C GLY A 95 -0.58 -0.94 -7.73
N ILE A 96 0.02 -1.90 -8.44
CA ILE A 96 0.40 -3.21 -7.90
C ILE A 96 1.88 -3.46 -8.18
N ALA A 97 2.58 -3.99 -7.18
CA ALA A 97 3.91 -4.56 -7.30
C ALA A 97 3.90 -5.98 -6.73
N ALA A 98 4.54 -6.92 -7.42
CA ALA A 98 4.60 -8.31 -7.00
C ALA A 98 5.97 -8.93 -7.30
N ALA A 99 6.57 -9.61 -6.32
CA ALA A 99 7.90 -10.20 -6.47
C ALA A 99 7.92 -11.30 -7.54
N ASN A 100 6.83 -12.07 -7.62
CA ASN A 100 6.65 -13.12 -8.62
C ASN A 100 6.44 -12.60 -10.06
N THR A 101 6.19 -11.31 -10.24
CA THR A 101 6.14 -10.64 -11.56
C THR A 101 7.39 -9.79 -11.84
N GLY A 102 8.41 -9.90 -10.99
CA GLY A 102 9.70 -9.25 -11.17
C GLY A 102 9.89 -7.95 -10.37
N ALA A 103 8.94 -7.55 -9.52
CA ALA A 103 9.14 -6.40 -8.63
C ALA A 103 10.19 -6.68 -7.55
N ARG A 104 11.07 -5.71 -7.34
CA ARG A 104 12.07 -5.74 -6.27
C ARG A 104 11.60 -4.84 -5.14
N PHE A 105 11.35 -5.44 -3.98
CA PHE A 105 10.99 -4.71 -2.76
C PHE A 105 12.22 -4.28 -1.99
N SER A 106 12.27 -3.01 -1.60
CA SER A 106 13.29 -2.48 -0.69
C SER A 106 12.98 -2.72 0.78
N VAL A 107 11.76 -3.16 1.09
CA VAL A 107 11.31 -3.49 2.46
C VAL A 107 11.30 -5.01 2.61
N PRO A 108 12.23 -5.60 3.38
CA PRO A 108 12.30 -7.05 3.54
C PRO A 108 11.03 -7.62 4.18
N GLY A 109 10.56 -8.73 3.63
CA GLY A 109 9.38 -9.45 4.10
C GLY A 109 8.09 -9.07 3.39
N ILE A 110 8.10 -8.13 2.43
CA ILE A 110 6.97 -7.88 1.52
C ILE A 110 7.19 -8.63 0.21
N GLU A 111 6.19 -9.38 -0.24
CA GLU A 111 6.23 -10.12 -1.52
C GLU A 111 5.23 -9.61 -2.56
N TRP A 112 4.18 -8.93 -2.10
CA TRP A 112 3.13 -8.35 -2.93
C TRP A 112 2.57 -7.11 -2.25
N MET A 113 2.32 -6.05 -3.01
CA MET A 113 1.75 -4.82 -2.49
C MET A 113 0.90 -4.11 -3.54
N GLU A 114 -0.18 -3.51 -3.06
CA GLU A 114 -1.09 -2.67 -3.81
C GLU A 114 -1.28 -1.36 -3.06
N PHE A 115 -1.42 -0.27 -3.80
CA PHE A 115 -1.92 0.99 -3.27
C PHE A 115 -3.23 1.37 -3.94
N HIS A 116 -4.06 2.09 -3.20
CA HIS A 116 -5.28 2.72 -3.69
C HIS A 116 -5.40 4.12 -3.11
N VAL A 117 -5.68 5.10 -3.97
CA VAL A 117 -5.84 6.51 -3.62
C VAL A 117 -7.14 7.01 -4.26
N THR A 118 -7.98 7.65 -3.45
CA THR A 118 -9.28 8.20 -3.89
C THR A 118 -9.51 9.56 -3.24
N ASP A 119 -10.25 10.44 -3.92
CA ASP A 119 -10.62 11.77 -3.41
C ASP A 119 -11.78 11.74 -2.39
N ARG A 120 -12.33 10.55 -2.11
CA ARG A 120 -13.49 10.33 -1.24
C ARG A 120 -13.12 9.65 0.09
N PRO A 121 -13.68 10.06 1.23
CA PRO A 121 -13.74 9.21 2.40
C PRO A 121 -14.70 8.05 2.11
N ARG A 122 -14.20 6.81 2.13
CA ARG A 122 -15.05 5.63 1.99
C ARG A 122 -15.85 5.50 3.30
N VAL A 123 -17.18 5.64 3.22
CA VAL A 123 -18.08 5.22 4.30
C VAL A 123 -17.92 3.70 4.40
N PRO A 124 -17.68 3.11 5.59
CA PRO A 124 -17.69 1.67 5.73
C PRO A 124 -19.12 1.16 5.51
N ASP A 125 -19.28 0.16 4.65
CA ASP A 125 -20.51 -0.65 4.54
C ASP A 125 -20.75 -1.44 5.84
#